data_AF-A0A3D0TTS5-F1
#
_entry.id   AF-A0A3D0TTS5-F1
#
_cell.length_a   1.000
_cell.length_b   1.000
_cell.length_c   1.000
_cell.angle_alpha   90.00
_cell.angle_beta   90.00
_cell.angle_gamma   90.00
#
_symmetry.space_group_name_H-M   'P 1'
#
loop_
_entity.id
_entity.type
_entity.pdbx_description
1 polymer ?
#
loop_
_entity_poly.entity_id
_entity_poly.type
_entity_poly.pdbx_seq_one_letter_code
_entity_poly.pdbx_strand_id
1 'polypeptide(L)' 'MEQDISRKFEEQEKKLDAIYKSVEKTRKYFLFTLIVSVVFIVLPLLGLIFVIPMLLSTLTAGF' A
#
# COMPACT_ATOMS: atom_id res chain seq x y z
N MET A 1 -24.18 -39.39 -4.02
CA MET A 1 -24.91 -38.15 -4.42
C MET A 1 -25.04 -37.16 -3.27
N GLU A 2 -25.77 -37.42 -2.19
CA GLU A 2 -25.90 -36.45 -1.07
C GLU A 2 -24.57 -36.20 -0.31
N GLN A 3 -23.79 -37.25 -0.07
CA GLN A 3 -22.45 -37.13 0.54
C GLN A 3 -21.46 -36.35 -0.35
N ASP A 4 -21.57 -36.48 -1.67
CA ASP A 4 -20.68 -35.79 -2.61
C ASP A 4 -21.01 -34.29 -2.68
N ILE A 5 -22.30 -33.94 -2.57
CA ILE A 5 -22.75 -32.54 -2.49
C ILE A 5 -22.29 -31.91 -1.19
N SER A 6 -22.44 -32.62 -0.05
CA SER A 6 -22.00 -32.12 1.26
C SER A 6 -20.49 -31.88 1.30
N ARG A 7 -19.69 -32.81 0.76
CA ARG A 7 -18.24 -32.63 0.61
C ARG A 7 -17.88 -31.41 -0.24
N LYS A 8 -18.58 -31.20 -1.35
CA LYS A 8 -18.37 -30.01 -2.20
C LYS A 8 -18.68 -28.71 -1.46
N PHE A 9 -19.70 -28.67 -0.60
CA PHE A 9 -19.99 -27.50 0.22
C PHE A 9 -18.87 -27.22 1.23
N GLU A 10 -18.38 -28.24 1.94
CA GLU A 10 -17.24 -28.08 2.86
C GLU A 10 -15.97 -27.60 2.14
N GLU A 11 -15.68 -28.13 0.95
CA GLU A 11 -14.56 -27.67 0.13
C GLU A 11 -14.72 -26.22 -0.32
N GLN A 12 -15.94 -25.80 -0.67
CA GLN A 12 -16.22 -24.42 -1.05
C GLN A 12 -16.09 -23.48 0.14
N GLU A 13 -16.58 -23.85 1.32
CA GLU A 13 -16.44 -23.06 2.55
C GLU A 13 -14.97 -22.82 2.89
N LYS A 14 -14.14 -23.88 2.82
CA LYS A 14 -12.68 -23.77 3.03
C LYS A 14 -12.02 -22.81 2.03
N LYS A 15 -12.42 -22.86 0.76
CA LYS A 15 -11.90 -21.94 -0.27
C LYS A 15 -12.34 -20.50 -0.02
N LEU A 16 -13.59 -20.28 0.39
CA LEU A 16 -14.11 -18.96 0.71
C LEU A 16 -13.39 -18.33 1.90
N ASP A 17 -13.16 -19.10 2.98
CA ASP A 17 -12.39 -18.64 4.13
C ASP A 17 -10.94 -18.29 3.75
N ALA A 18 -10.30 -19.13 2.92
CA ALA A 18 -8.96 -18.86 2.41
C ALA A 18 -8.90 -17.60 1.54
N ILE A 19 -9.89 -17.38 0.69
CA ILE A 19 -10.01 -16.16 -0.13
C ILE A 19 -10.20 -14.94 0.77
N TYR A 20 -11.13 -15.00 1.72
CA TYR A 20 -11.40 -13.91 2.65
C TYR A 20 -10.14 -13.49 3.42
N LYS A 21 -9.42 -14.47 4.00
CA LYS A 21 -8.15 -14.23 4.70
C LYS A 21 -7.08 -13.63 3.78
N SER A 22 -7.02 -14.08 2.52
CA SER A 22 -6.05 -13.57 1.54
C SER A 22 -6.36 -12.13 1.14
N VAL A 23 -7.64 -11.82 0.89
CA VAL A 23 -8.10 -10.48 0.51
C VAL A 23 -7.88 -9.48 1.66
N GLU A 24 -8.17 -9.85 2.90
CA GLU A 24 -7.93 -8.97 4.05
C GLU A 24 -6.44 -8.67 4.27
N LYS A 25 -5.56 -9.66 4.05
CA LYS A 25 -4.11 -9.42 4.04
C LYS A 25 -3.71 -8.46 2.93
N THR A 26 -4.18 -8.67 1.71
CA THR A 26 -3.91 -7.79 0.57
C THR A 26 -4.42 -6.37 0.82
N ARG A 27 -5.62 -6.20 1.38
CA ARG A 27 -6.17 -4.88 1.76
C ARG A 27 -5.23 -4.15 2.73
N LYS A 28 -4.78 -4.85 3.78
CA LYS A 28 -3.88 -4.29 4.79
C LYS A 28 -2.52 -3.90 4.19
N TYR A 29 -1.94 -4.77 3.37
CA TYR A 29 -0.64 -4.50 2.74
C TYR A 29 -0.75 -3.39 1.70
N PHE A 30 -1.82 -3.36 0.90
CA PHE A 30 -2.05 -2.30 -0.06
C PHE A 30 -2.13 -0.94 0.62
N LEU A 31 -2.88 -0.81 1.71
CA LEU A 31 -2.99 0.45 2.46
C LEU A 31 -1.61 0.90 2.98
N PHE A 32 -0.86 0.00 3.61
CA PHE A 32 0.46 0.33 4.13
C PHE A 32 1.43 0.72 3.00
N THR A 33 1.48 -0.07 1.92
CA THR A 33 2.33 0.21 0.75
C THR A 33 1.95 1.53 0.09
N LEU A 34 0.66 1.86 0.01
CA LEU A 34 0.19 3.14 -0.54
C LEU A 34 0.68 4.32 0.30
N ILE A 35 0.54 4.24 1.63
CA ILE A 35 1.02 5.28 2.56
C ILE A 35 2.53 5.44 2.42
N VAL A 36 3.29 4.33 2.42
CA VAL A 36 4.75 4.36 2.25
C VAL A 36 5.12 4.98 0.90
N SER A 37 4.48 4.57 -0.18
CA SER A 37 4.73 5.11 -1.52
C SER A 37 4.48 6.62 -1.58
N VAL A 38 3.37 7.09 -1.01
CA VAL A 38 3.05 8.52 -0.93
C VAL A 38 4.08 9.27 -0.08
N VAL A 39 4.45 8.74 1.09
CA VAL A 39 5.48 9.34 1.93
C VAL A 39 6.81 9.49 1.17
N PHE A 40 7.31 8.42 0.55
CA PHE A 40 8.61 8.44 -0.12
C PHE A 40 8.64 9.25 -1.41
N ILE A 41 7.50 9.57 -2.02
CA ILE A 41 7.44 10.42 -3.20
C ILE A 41 7.09 11.86 -2.82
N VAL A 42 6.02 12.05 -2.06
CA VAL A 42 5.46 13.38 -1.76
C VAL A 42 6.30 14.14 -0.74
N LEU A 43 6.80 13.50 0.33
CA LEU A 43 7.62 14.23 1.31
C LEU A 43 8.91 14.80 0.70
N PRO A 44 9.70 14.04 -0.09
CA PRO A 44 10.87 14.61 -0.75
C PRO A 44 10.51 15.76 -1.70
N LEU A 45 9.44 15.64 -2.48
CA LEU A 45 8.99 16.72 -3.37
C LEU A 45 8.63 17.98 -2.60
N LEU A 46 7.90 17.85 -1.49
CA LEU A 46 7.60 18.98 -0.61
C LEU A 46 8.89 19.57 -0.02
N GLY A 47 9.81 18.73 0.43
CA GLY A 47 11.13 19.16 0.92
C GLY A 47 11.90 19.97 -0.12
N LEU A 48 11.91 19.53 -1.37
CA LEU A 48 12.59 20.24 -2.47
C LEU A 48 12.00 21.63 -2.72
N ILE A 49 10.68 21.81 -2.58
CA ILE A 49 10.03 23.13 -2.72
C ILE A 49 10.59 24.13 -1.70
N PHE A 50 11.02 23.69 -0.51
CA PHE A 50 11.64 24.56 0.49
C PHE A 50 13.16 24.66 0.32
N VAL A 51 13.83 23.54 0.04
CA VAL A 51 15.30 23.46 -0.03
C VAL A 51 15.84 24.22 -1.26
N ILE A 52 15.19 24.12 -2.41
CA ILE A 52 15.63 24.77 -3.65
C ILE A 52 15.72 26.30 -3.47
N PRO A 53 14.67 27.03 -3.06
CA PRO A 53 14.77 28.48 -2.88
C PRO A 53 15.76 28.87 -1.78
N MET A 54 15.86 28.11 -0.69
CA MET A 54 16.86 28.35 0.36
C MET A 54 18.28 28.25 -0.21
N LEU A 55 18.56 27.19 -0.98
CA LEU A 55 19.86 26.99 -1.61
C LEU A 55 20.18 28.11 -2.61
N LEU A 56 19.22 28.49 -3.46
CA LEU A 56 19.39 29.59 -4.41
C LEU A 56 19.70 30.90 -3.69
N SER A 57 18.97 31.23 -2.62
CA SER A 57 19.23 32.45 -1.83
C SER A 57 20.64 32.49 -1.25
N THR A 58 21.13 31.35 -0.76
CA THR A 58 22.47 31.23 -0.17
C THR A 58 23.55 31.39 -1.24
N LEU A 59 23.38 30.75 -2.39
CA LEU A 59 24.31 30.88 -3.51
C LEU A 59 24.35 32.31 -4.04
N THR A 60 23.20 32.97 -4.20
CA THR A 60 23.14 34.37 -4.68
C THR A 60 23.65 35.39 -3.67
N ALA A 61 23.61 35.09 -2.36
CA ALA A 61 24.12 35.99 -1.33
C ALA A 61 25.65 35.89 -1.12
N GLY A 62 26.28 34.83 -1.66
CA GLY A 62 27.74 34.64 -1.61
C GLY A 62 28.51 35.18 -2.82
N PHE A 63 27.82 35.64 -3.85
CA PHE A 63 28.35 36.43 -4.97
C PHE A 63 28.06 37.91 -4.75
#